data_AF-A0A0R2XUZ9-F1
#
_entry.id   AF-A0A0R2XUZ9-F1
#
_cell.length_a   1.000
_cell.length_b   1.000
_cell.length_c   1.000
_cell.angle_alpha   90.00
_cell.angle_beta   90.00
_cell.angle_gamma   90.00
#
_symmetry.space_group_name_H-M   'P 1'
#
loop_
_entity.id
_entity.type
_entity.pdbx_description
1 polymer ?
#
loop_
_entity_poly.entity_id
_entity_poly.type
_entity_poly.pdbx_seq_one_letter_code
_entity_poly.pdbx_strand_id
1 'polypeptide(L)' 'MEVVAYWAPTEGEEAENTLVYVLEHKSRAAADASWQAFIADPEWAEVAAASNANGPILAGIENLFMKATDYSPLQ' A
#
# COMPACT_ATOMS: atom_id res chain seq x y z
N MET A 1 -0.74 -9.24 7.18
CA MET A 1 -0.76 -7.89 6.60
C MET A 1 -1.56 -7.06 7.57
N GLU A 2 -0.88 -6.18 8.29
CA GLU A 2 -1.50 -5.31 9.28
C GLU A 2 -1.23 -3.86 8.89
N VAL A 3 -2.25 -3.02 8.96
CA VAL A 3 -2.12 -1.59 8.66
C VAL A 3 -1.44 -0.92 9.85
N VAL A 4 -0.32 -0.27 9.61
CA VAL A 4 0.38 0.53 10.63
C VAL A 4 -0.10 1.97 10.57
N ALA A 5 -0.12 2.58 9.38
CA ALA A 5 -0.55 3.96 9.19
C ALA A 5 -0.70 4.36 7.72
N TYR A 6 -1.36 5.50 7.52
CA TYR A 6 -1.55 6.20 6.25
C TYR A 6 -1.17 7.67 6.42
N TRP A 7 -0.55 8.24 5.39
CA TRP A 7 -0.15 9.63 5.32
C TRP A 7 -0.39 10.19 3.93
N ALA A 8 -0.65 11.50 3.85
CA ALA A 8 -0.53 12.28 2.63
C ALA A 8 0.64 13.26 2.84
N PRO A 9 1.58 13.38 1.89
CA PRO A 9 2.63 14.39 1.96
C PRO A 9 2.04 15.80 2.04
N THR A 10 2.73 16.72 2.71
CA THR A 10 2.24 18.08 2.94
C THR A 10 2.99 19.14 2.12
N GLU A 11 4.11 18.78 1.51
CA GLU A 11 4.99 19.69 0.77
C GLU A 11 5.51 19.02 -0.50
N GLY A 12 5.91 19.83 -1.50
CA GLY A 12 6.42 19.34 -2.78
C GLY A 12 5.34 18.86 -3.75
N GLU A 13 5.78 18.32 -4.89
CA GLU A 13 4.89 17.79 -5.95
C GLU A 13 4.06 16.60 -5.45
N GLU A 14 4.62 15.80 -4.54
CA GLU A 14 3.96 14.62 -3.99
C GLU A 14 2.70 14.96 -3.16
N ALA A 15 2.62 16.17 -2.60
CA ALA A 15 1.50 16.61 -1.76
C ALA A 15 0.17 16.71 -2.51
N GLU A 16 0.21 16.76 -3.84
CA GLU A 16 -1.02 16.91 -4.64
C GLU A 16 -1.81 15.60 -4.74
N ASN A 17 -1.13 14.46 -4.93
CA ASN A 17 -1.79 13.21 -5.34
C ASN A 17 -1.15 11.92 -4.78
N THR A 18 -0.28 12.00 -3.77
CA THR A 18 0.40 10.83 -3.22
C THR A 18 -0.24 10.33 -1.93
N LEU A 19 -0.52 9.04 -1.86
CA LEU A 19 -0.89 8.33 -0.64
C LEU A 19 0.27 7.43 -0.20
N VAL A 20 0.76 7.64 1.02
CA VAL A 20 1.79 6.80 1.63
C VAL A 20 1.12 5.92 2.68
N TYR A 21 1.42 4.62 2.67
CA TYR A 21 0.92 3.68 3.67
C TYR A 21 2.00 2.69 4.07
N VAL A 22 1.95 2.25 5.33
CA VAL A 22 2.87 1.26 5.88
C VAL A 22 2.10 0.04 6.33
N LEU A 23 2.53 -1.12 5.84
CA LEU A 23 1.97 -2.43 6.20
C LEU A 23 3.03 -3.27 6.89
N GLU A 24 2.64 -3.92 7.97
CA GLU A 24 3.44 -4.93 8.63
C GLU A 24 3.14 -6.32 8.08
N HIS A 25 4.21 -7.07 7.80
CA HIS A 25 4.15 -8.45 7.37
C HIS A 25 5.15 -9.29 8.18
N LYS A 26 4.75 -10.50 8.57
CA LYS A 26 5.59 -11.45 9.31
C LYS A 26 6.90 -11.79 8.60
N SER A 27 6.91 -11.73 7.27
CA SER A 27 8.08 -11.96 6.43
C SER A 27 7.82 -11.45 5.01
N ARG A 28 8.86 -11.40 4.17
CA ARG A 28 8.71 -11.07 2.75
C ARG A 28 7.79 -12.04 2.01
N ALA A 29 7.95 -13.35 2.24
CA ALA A 29 7.08 -14.36 1.64
C ALA A 29 5.61 -14.21 2.08
N ALA A 30 5.38 -13.84 3.34
CA ALA A 30 4.03 -13.56 3.83
C ALA A 30 3.42 -12.29 3.19
N ALA A 31 4.25 -11.30 2.86
CA ALA A 31 3.83 -10.13 2.11
C ALA A 31 3.39 -10.49 0.70
N ASP A 32 4.23 -11.23 -0.04
CA ASP A 32 3.92 -11.66 -1.40
C ASP A 32 2.62 -12.49 -1.44
N ALA A 33 2.45 -13.41 -0.49
CA ALA A 33 1.22 -14.20 -0.37
C ALA A 33 -0.02 -13.35 -0.02
N SER A 34 0.13 -12.34 0.85
CA SER A 34 -0.97 -11.43 1.20
C SER A 34 -1.42 -10.60 0.00
N TRP A 35 -0.48 -10.06 -0.78
CA TRP A 35 -0.77 -9.28 -1.97
C TRP A 35 -1.38 -10.12 -3.09
N GLN A 36 -0.86 -11.34 -3.31
CA GLN A 36 -1.45 -12.28 -4.26
C GLN A 36 -2.90 -12.62 -3.89
N ALA A 37 -3.17 -12.90 -2.62
CA ALA A 37 -4.52 -13.19 -2.14
C ALA A 37 -5.45 -11.97 -2.32
N PHE A 38 -4.98 -10.77 -1.99
CA PHE A 38 -5.75 -9.53 -2.15
C PHE A 38 -6.11 -9.25 -3.62
N ILE A 39 -5.14 -9.38 -4.53
CA ILE A 39 -5.37 -9.14 -5.97
C ILE A 39 -6.32 -10.19 -6.56
N ALA A 40 -6.28 -11.42 -6.05
CA ALA A 40 -7.14 -12.51 -6.51
C ALA A 40 -8.57 -12.46 -5.94
N ASP A 41 -8.87 -11.52 -5.03
CA ASP A 41 -10.19 -11.39 -4.44
C ASP A 41 -11.21 -10.88 -5.49
N PRO A 42 -12.31 -11.61 -5.73
CA PRO A 42 -13.33 -11.17 -6.69
C PRO A 42 -14.02 -9.87 -6.27
N GLU A 43 -14.19 -9.58 -4.98
CA GLU A 43 -14.73 -8.31 -4.51
C GLU A 43 -13.78 -7.16 -4.86
N TRP A 44 -12.47 -7.39 -4.72
CA TRP A 44 -11.46 -6.42 -5.14
C TRP A 44 -11.50 -6.16 -6.65
N ALA A 45 -11.71 -7.18 -7.47
CA ALA A 45 -11.84 -7.01 -8.92
C ALA A 45 -13.03 -6.10 -9.30
N GLU A 46 -14.17 -6.24 -8.63
CA GLU A 46 -15.33 -5.38 -8.82
C GLU A 46 -15.05 -3.93 -8.39
N VAL A 47 -14.47 -3.75 -7.21
CA VAL A 47 -14.10 -2.42 -6.68
C VAL A 47 -13.07 -1.74 -7.56
N ALA A 48 -12.05 -2.47 -8.03
CA ALA A 48 -11.04 -1.94 -8.93
C ALA A 48 -11.65 -1.51 -10.27
N ALA A 49 -12.54 -2.31 -10.85
CA ALA A 49 -13.24 -1.96 -12.09
C ALA A 49 -14.12 -0.70 -11.91
N ALA A 50 -14.91 -0.65 -10.82
CA ALA A 50 -15.76 0.50 -10.52
C ALA A 50 -14.95 1.77 -10.27
N SER A 51 -13.83 1.67 -9.55
CA SER A 51 -12.98 2.82 -9.24
C SER A 51 -12.29 3.37 -10.48
N ASN A 52 -11.95 2.53 -11.46
CA ASN A 52 -11.33 2.95 -12.72
C ASN A 52 -12.33 3.24 -13.86
N ALA A 53 -13.65 3.21 -13.59
CA ALA A 53 -14.68 3.41 -14.61
C ALA A 53 -14.64 4.81 -15.26
N ASN A 54 -14.14 5.81 -14.54
CA ASN A 54 -13.98 7.18 -15.01
C ASN A 54 -12.54 7.51 -15.43
N GLY A 55 -11.72 6.49 -15.65
CA GLY A 55 -10.30 6.60 -15.97
C GLY A 55 -9.39 6.03 -14.87
N PRO A 56 -8.09 5.83 -15.18
CA PRO A 56 -7.13 5.29 -14.22
C PRO A 56 -7.00 6.19 -12.98
N ILE A 57 -7.10 5.60 -11.79
CA ILE A 57 -6.95 6.34 -10.52
C ILE A 57 -5.50 6.36 -10.00
N LEU A 58 -4.65 5.46 -10.50
CA LEU A 58 -3.24 5.35 -10.10
C LEU A 58 -2.35 5.84 -11.24
N ALA A 59 -1.52 6.85 -10.96
CA ALA A 59 -0.46 7.28 -11.86
C ALA A 59 0.76 6.32 -11.82
N GLY A 60 0.98 5.66 -10.67
CA GLY A 60 2.08 4.73 -10.45
C GLY A 60 2.02 4.14 -9.04
N ILE A 61 2.82 3.11 -8.79
CA ILE A 61 2.98 2.50 -7.46
C ILE A 61 4.46 2.34 -7.20
N GLU A 62 4.93 2.85 -6.07
CA GLU A 62 6.26 2.58 -5.53
C GLU A 62 6.13 1.82 -4.22
N ASN A 63 7.03 0.88 -3.98
CA ASN A 63 7.08 0.14 -2.73
C ASN A 63 8.52 -0.13 -2.29
N LEU A 64 8.72 -0.15 -0.98
CA LEU A 64 9.99 -0.47 -0.35
C LEU A 64 9.75 -1.35 0.87
N PHE A 65 10.55 -2.41 0.99
CA PHE A 65 10.56 -3.26 2.17
C PHE A 65 11.64 -2.80 3.12
N MET A 66 11.23 -2.57 4.37
CA MET A 66 12.08 -2.02 5.42
C MET A 66 12.15 -2.99 6.59
N LYS A 67 13.25 -2.92 7.34
CA LYS A 67 13.37 -3.55 8.65
C LYS A 67 13.43 -2.45 9.70
N ALA A 68 12.63 -2.57 10.76
CA ALA A 68 12.70 -1.66 11.88
C ALA A 68 14.12 -1.65 12.47
N THR A 69 14.64 -0.46 12.73
CA THR A 69 15.89 -0.28 13.47
C THR A 69 15.66 -0.60 14.95
N ASP A 70 16.72 -0.89 15.71
CA ASP A 70 16.67 -1.21 17.14
C ASP A 70 16.12 -0.09 18.03
N TYR A 71 16.14 1.16 17.56
CA TYR A 71 15.55 2.32 18.24
C TYR A 71 14.17 2.72 17.70
N SER A 72 13.57 1.95 16.79
CA SER A 72 12.19 2.17 16.34
C SER A 72 11.21 1.81 17.46
N PRO A 73 10.21 2.65 17.79
CA PRO A 73 9.15 2.27 18.72
C PRO A 73 8.32 1.09 18.24
N LEU A 74 8.27 0.89 16.92
CA LEU A 74 7.73 -0.30 16.27
C LEU A 74 8.85 -1.37 16.31
N GLN A 75 8.79 -2.28 17.29
CA GLN A 75 9.62 -3.49 17.39
C GLN A 75 8.75 -4.73 17.21
#